data_AF-A0ABD3VMM1-F1
#
_entry.id   AF-A0ABD3VMM1-F1
#
_cell.length_a   1.000
_cell.length_b   1.000
_cell.length_c   1.000
_cell.angle_alpha   90.00
_cell.angle_beta   90.00
_cell.angle_gamma   90.00
#
_symmetry.space_group_name_H-M   'P 1'
#
loop_
_entity.id
_entity.type
_entity.pdbx_description
1 polymer ?
#
loop_
_entity_poly.entity_id
_entity_poly.type
_entity_poly.pdbx_seq_one_letter_code
_entity_poly.pdbx_strand_id
1 'polypeptide(L)'
;MTETIPYQHGMLLGRTYDLRSHTVGSDIFPTDYTANPDRHLCPSTKINYKVIKNSSDVNDLLEVSGNISLKVKAGILKVQGMGSYLKDIRKEETALEILAVAHVETACTTLQNPTLPGNWNKENVVGSHYIRTIIYGGELIIKISLIATDSKQKEEIKGRVSAMFPIHGIVNVEGAASLRQMEHDLKEKTEIKFSYYGTTQCTKIPTDMDSMLQTLNDFPNQLTKINDGLGAPLRCELVPLKDIDPSFPSFLRQTGLETQMRELEDQYDDIRQSHAMLRSCLEIDADHMTTEQEEKGNEIEIRIHTVKTLYDRVIALLGVTTDGDSLHKIEDAVNFYRTNKKAVNFRTETHAPIEDFPKGRPLRIILVGVTGHGKSATANSIFGEYKFNTHMGCESIWNGCHMEHGTVGGREIDVMDTPGSIYIDISGLKLVNHYDPKLIELKTAFKYQPKGYHAILFVLSIDVRIRNGDLMAIKMLKKKFGYETLKNYGIIIFTHGDSFERNMTKYKRETSFEEYINSDKSLQENVLKECKNRYTLIDNLEQDPGRLRDQVIGIIELIDRLVEDNKGVTYKWTG
;
A
#
# COMPACT_ATOMS: atom_id res chain seq x y z
N MET A 1 13.60 -35.55 -4.61
CA MET A 1 14.35 -34.74 -3.63
C MET A 1 13.46 -34.49 -2.44
N THR A 2 13.98 -34.59 -1.21
CA THR A 2 13.22 -34.24 -0.01
C THR A 2 12.96 -32.73 0.01
N GLU A 3 11.75 -32.33 0.36
CA GLU A 3 11.30 -30.93 0.36
C GLU A 3 10.77 -30.56 1.74
N THR A 4 11.04 -29.36 2.23
CA THR A 4 10.46 -28.84 3.48
C THR A 4 9.50 -27.73 3.15
N ILE A 5 8.24 -27.87 3.55
CA ILE A 5 7.20 -26.86 3.32
C ILE A 5 6.48 -26.48 4.62
N PRO A 6 5.92 -25.26 4.72
CA PRO A 6 5.11 -24.89 5.87
C PRO A 6 3.88 -25.80 5.98
N TYR A 7 3.46 -26.05 7.21
CA TYR A 7 2.34 -26.92 7.50
C TYR A 7 1.02 -26.32 6.99
N GLN A 8 0.29 -27.13 6.22
CA GLN A 8 -1.08 -26.87 5.80
C GLN A 8 -2.03 -27.81 6.54
N HIS A 9 -3.22 -27.31 6.87
CA HIS A 9 -4.24 -28.12 7.52
C HIS A 9 -4.51 -29.42 6.74
N GLY A 10 -4.53 -30.55 7.46
CA GLY A 10 -4.75 -31.88 6.89
C GLY A 10 -3.48 -32.66 6.55
N MET A 11 -2.30 -32.03 6.61
CA MET A 11 -1.02 -32.71 6.48
C MET A 11 -0.78 -33.63 7.69
N LEU A 12 -0.90 -34.94 7.50
CA LEU A 12 -0.66 -35.94 8.54
C LEU A 12 0.52 -36.81 8.15
N LEU A 13 1.17 -37.40 9.15
CA LEU A 13 2.30 -38.30 8.94
C LEU A 13 1.89 -39.46 8.03
N GLY A 14 2.70 -39.72 7.00
CA GLY A 14 2.46 -40.77 6.00
C GLY A 14 1.45 -40.41 4.91
N ARG A 15 0.75 -39.28 5.00
CA ARG A 15 -0.21 -38.84 3.98
C ARG A 15 0.50 -38.30 2.74
N THR A 16 -0.11 -38.50 1.58
CA THR A 16 0.40 -37.95 0.31
C THR A 16 0.21 -36.44 0.20
N TYR A 17 1.05 -35.81 -0.61
CA TYR A 17 1.01 -34.38 -0.91
C TYR A 17 1.44 -34.14 -2.36
N ASP A 18 0.68 -33.33 -3.09
CA ASP A 18 1.07 -32.86 -4.43
C ASP A 18 1.70 -31.46 -4.32
N LEU A 19 3.01 -31.37 -4.56
CA LEU A 19 3.77 -30.12 -4.51
C LEU A 19 3.41 -29.15 -5.64
N ARG A 20 2.74 -29.58 -6.71
CA ARG A 20 2.34 -28.71 -7.82
C ARG A 20 1.10 -27.91 -7.43
N SER A 21 0.08 -28.61 -6.99
CA SER A 21 -1.23 -28.06 -6.61
C SER A 21 -1.32 -27.66 -5.13
N HIS A 22 -0.35 -28.05 -4.31
CA HIS A 22 -0.38 -27.91 -2.84
C HIS A 22 -1.61 -28.58 -2.19
N THR A 23 -2.03 -29.72 -2.76
CA THR A 23 -3.16 -30.50 -2.26
C THR A 23 -2.69 -31.64 -1.37
N VAL A 24 -3.32 -31.75 -0.20
CA VAL A 24 -3.18 -32.89 0.69
C VAL A 24 -3.95 -34.08 0.09
N GLY A 25 -3.27 -35.22 -0.03
CA GLY A 25 -3.81 -36.45 -0.60
C GLY A 25 -4.29 -37.44 0.46
N SER A 26 -4.21 -38.72 0.11
CA SER A 26 -4.67 -39.85 0.91
C SER A 26 -3.56 -40.47 1.76
N ASP A 27 -3.95 -41.21 2.79
CA ASP A 27 -3.06 -42.05 3.60
C ASP A 27 -2.64 -43.29 2.80
N ILE A 28 -1.33 -43.57 2.75
CA ILE A 28 -0.79 -44.63 1.89
C ILE A 28 -0.06 -45.74 2.65
N PHE A 29 0.19 -45.53 3.94
CA PHE A 29 0.83 -46.50 4.81
C PHE A 29 -0.19 -47.11 5.77
N PRO A 30 0.03 -48.36 6.22
CA PRO A 30 -0.83 -48.93 7.24
C PRO A 30 -0.73 -48.15 8.56
N THR A 31 -1.79 -48.24 9.36
CA THR A 31 -2.00 -47.40 10.56
C THR A 31 -1.03 -47.68 11.69
N ASP A 32 -0.36 -48.83 11.70
CA ASP A 32 0.67 -49.21 12.66
C ASP A 32 1.90 -48.29 12.59
N TYR A 33 2.33 -47.92 11.37
CA TYR A 33 3.42 -46.98 11.15
C TYR A 33 3.10 -45.57 11.69
N THR A 34 1.85 -45.14 11.56
CA THR A 34 1.42 -43.79 11.98
C THR A 34 0.95 -43.74 13.43
N ALA A 35 0.66 -44.89 14.06
CA ALA A 35 0.21 -44.98 15.44
C ALA A 35 1.34 -44.78 16.47
N ASN A 36 2.57 -45.19 16.15
CA ASN A 36 3.74 -45.05 17.03
C ASN A 36 4.92 -44.42 16.26
N PRO A 37 4.81 -43.14 15.85
CA PRO A 37 5.90 -42.48 15.16
C PRO A 37 7.08 -42.24 16.10
N ASP A 38 8.27 -42.17 15.52
CA ASP A 38 9.46 -41.83 16.29
C ASP A 38 9.44 -40.34 16.62
N ARG A 39 9.52 -40.00 17.90
CA ARG A 39 9.38 -38.64 18.40
C ARG A 39 10.69 -38.19 19.02
N HIS A 40 11.24 -37.11 18.49
CA HIS A 40 12.46 -36.49 19.00
C HIS A 40 12.17 -35.08 19.49
N LEU A 41 12.72 -34.72 20.65
CA LEU A 41 12.74 -33.34 21.11
C LEU A 41 13.82 -32.58 20.33
N CYS A 42 13.46 -31.45 19.74
CA CYS A 42 14.37 -30.58 19.01
C CYS A 42 14.15 -29.11 19.43
N PRO A 43 14.37 -28.78 20.72
CA PRO A 43 14.11 -27.45 21.23
C PRO A 43 15.09 -26.44 20.61
N SER A 44 14.54 -25.43 19.96
CA SER A 44 15.27 -24.28 19.41
C SER A 44 14.40 -23.04 19.53
N THR A 45 15.01 -21.90 19.84
CA THR A 45 14.32 -20.61 19.87
C THR A 45 15.20 -19.57 19.22
N LYS A 46 14.69 -18.94 18.18
CA LYS A 46 15.31 -17.81 17.50
C LYS A 46 14.37 -16.62 17.58
N ILE A 47 14.87 -15.47 17.99
CA ILE A 47 14.13 -14.21 17.96
C ILE A 47 14.95 -13.24 17.12
N ASN A 48 14.34 -12.80 16.03
CA ASN A 48 14.99 -12.07 14.95
C ASN A 48 14.24 -10.75 14.70
N TYR A 49 14.97 -9.69 14.43
CA TYR A 49 14.42 -8.37 14.15
C TYR A 49 14.97 -7.85 12.81
N LYS A 50 14.10 -7.28 11.97
CA LYS A 50 14.52 -6.69 10.69
C LYS A 50 13.62 -5.53 10.26
N VAL A 51 14.24 -4.47 9.74
CA VAL A 51 13.55 -3.39 9.03
C VAL A 51 13.19 -3.88 7.64
N ILE A 52 11.91 -3.80 7.26
CA ILE A 52 11.42 -4.34 6.00
C ILE A 52 11.44 -3.28 4.90
N LYS A 53 12.05 -3.60 3.77
CA LYS A 53 12.05 -2.73 2.58
C LYS A 53 11.33 -3.33 1.39
N ASN A 54 11.37 -4.65 1.27
CA ASN A 54 10.83 -5.41 0.15
C ASN A 54 10.45 -6.82 0.60
N SER A 55 9.82 -7.57 -0.30
CA SER A 55 9.38 -8.94 -0.03
C SER A 55 10.54 -9.91 0.20
N SER A 56 11.72 -9.65 -0.37
CA SER A 56 12.92 -10.47 -0.09
C SER A 56 13.32 -10.38 1.39
N ASP A 57 13.23 -9.19 2.00
CA ASP A 57 13.57 -9.03 3.41
C ASP A 57 12.65 -9.84 4.33
N VAL A 58 11.37 -9.91 3.97
CA VAL A 58 10.36 -10.72 4.65
C VAL A 58 10.65 -12.20 4.47
N ASN A 59 10.87 -12.63 3.24
CA ASN A 59 11.13 -14.03 2.90
C ASN A 59 12.36 -14.58 3.65
N ASP A 60 13.44 -13.79 3.70
CA ASP A 60 14.66 -14.15 4.43
C ASP A 60 14.40 -14.27 5.94
N LEU A 61 13.61 -13.34 6.52
CA LEU A 61 13.32 -13.32 7.95
C LEU A 61 12.41 -14.47 8.38
N LEU A 62 11.46 -14.86 7.53
CA LEU A 62 10.51 -15.95 7.76
C LEU A 62 11.06 -17.32 7.29
N GLU A 63 12.33 -17.37 6.84
CA GLU A 63 12.99 -18.57 6.33
C GLU A 63 12.15 -19.30 5.23
N VAL A 64 11.49 -18.53 4.35
CA VAL A 64 10.57 -19.03 3.33
C VAL A 64 11.04 -18.68 1.91
N SER A 65 10.92 -19.62 0.99
CA SER A 65 11.28 -19.38 -0.42
C SER A 65 10.25 -18.51 -1.15
N GLY A 66 10.70 -17.72 -2.12
CA GLY A 66 9.84 -16.79 -2.85
C GLY A 66 8.64 -17.45 -3.55
N ASN A 67 8.76 -18.70 -4.00
CA ASN A 67 7.63 -19.44 -4.60
C ASN A 67 6.55 -19.77 -3.56
N ILE A 68 6.95 -20.14 -2.34
CA ILE A 68 6.03 -20.43 -1.24
C ILE A 68 5.35 -19.12 -0.81
N SER A 69 6.11 -18.02 -0.67
CA SER A 69 5.55 -16.69 -0.40
C SER A 69 4.49 -16.30 -1.44
N LEU A 70 4.83 -16.36 -2.73
CA LEU A 70 3.90 -16.08 -3.83
C LEU A 70 2.64 -16.94 -3.77
N LYS A 71 2.77 -18.26 -3.53
CA LYS A 71 1.61 -19.16 -3.45
C LYS A 71 0.72 -18.87 -2.23
N VAL A 72 1.31 -18.44 -1.11
CA VAL A 72 0.55 -17.98 0.06
C VAL A 72 -0.20 -16.69 -0.26
N LYS A 73 0.48 -15.70 -0.86
CA LYS A 73 -0.10 -14.41 -1.30
C LYS A 73 -1.22 -14.62 -2.33
N ALA A 74 -1.08 -15.60 -3.22
CA ALA A 74 -2.09 -16.00 -4.20
C ALA A 74 -3.25 -16.82 -3.61
N GLY A 75 -3.14 -17.26 -2.35
CA GLY A 75 -4.15 -18.08 -1.68
C GLY A 75 -4.17 -19.55 -2.14
N ILE A 76 -3.22 -19.97 -2.96
CA ILE A 76 -3.00 -21.36 -3.39
C ILE A 76 -2.57 -22.21 -2.20
N LEU A 77 -1.63 -21.68 -1.40
CA LEU A 77 -1.14 -22.31 -0.18
C LEU A 77 -1.76 -21.62 1.04
N LYS A 78 -2.45 -22.40 1.88
CA LYS A 78 -3.14 -21.89 3.08
C LYS A 78 -2.41 -22.36 4.34
N VAL A 79 -1.64 -21.46 4.94
CA VAL A 79 -0.83 -21.73 6.13
C VAL A 79 -1.19 -20.71 7.22
N GLN A 80 -1.03 -21.07 8.49
CA GLN A 80 -1.21 -20.16 9.64
C GLN A 80 0.11 -19.43 9.95
N GLY A 81 0.16 -18.56 10.96
CA GLY A 81 1.38 -17.81 11.29
C GLY A 81 1.83 -16.88 10.16
N MET A 82 3.02 -17.13 9.59
CA MET A 82 3.53 -16.46 8.39
C MET A 82 2.48 -16.36 7.27
N GLY A 83 1.60 -17.36 7.14
CA GLY A 83 0.60 -17.36 6.08
C GLY A 83 -0.43 -16.24 6.20
N SER A 84 -0.80 -15.89 7.42
CA SER A 84 -1.66 -14.75 7.68
C SER A 84 -0.91 -13.45 7.42
N TYR A 85 0.33 -13.33 7.88
CA TYR A 85 1.15 -12.13 7.64
C TYR A 85 1.36 -11.87 6.14
N LEU A 86 1.82 -12.87 5.38
CA LEU A 86 2.07 -12.75 3.93
C LEU A 86 0.79 -12.41 3.15
N LYS A 87 -0.38 -12.85 3.61
CA LYS A 87 -1.68 -12.49 3.00
C LYS A 87 -2.13 -11.07 3.33
N ASP A 88 -1.72 -10.53 4.47
CA ASP A 88 -2.11 -9.19 4.91
C ASP A 88 -1.09 -8.12 4.55
N ILE A 89 0.15 -8.50 4.22
CA ILE A 89 1.22 -7.55 3.88
C ILE A 89 0.81 -6.67 2.69
N ARG A 90 1.01 -5.36 2.87
CA ARG A 90 0.78 -4.31 1.88
C ARG A 90 1.89 -3.29 2.03
N LYS A 91 2.28 -2.66 0.92
CA LYS A 91 3.30 -1.61 0.95
C LYS A 91 2.73 -0.33 1.58
N GLU A 92 3.12 -0.02 2.80
CA GLU A 92 2.72 1.21 3.50
C GLU A 92 3.65 2.38 3.12
N GLU A 93 3.10 3.40 2.45
CA GLU A 93 3.89 4.55 1.98
C GLU A 93 4.24 5.53 3.09
N THR A 94 3.40 5.65 4.10
CA THR A 94 3.64 6.54 5.24
C THR A 94 4.27 5.84 6.43
N ALA A 95 4.41 4.52 6.41
CA ALA A 95 5.01 3.80 7.53
C ALA A 95 6.40 3.27 7.20
N LEU A 96 7.24 3.21 8.22
CA LEU A 96 8.40 2.33 8.25
C LEU A 96 8.03 1.08 9.05
N GLU A 97 8.25 -0.10 8.47
CA GLU A 97 7.90 -1.37 9.10
C GLU A 97 9.13 -2.10 9.64
N ILE A 98 9.01 -2.60 10.87
CA ILE A 98 9.97 -3.50 11.49
C ILE A 98 9.23 -4.77 11.89
N LEU A 99 9.80 -5.92 11.56
CA LEU A 99 9.30 -7.20 12.02
C LEU A 99 10.16 -7.73 13.15
N ALA A 100 9.49 -8.21 14.20
CA ALA A 100 10.06 -9.07 15.23
C ALA A 100 9.46 -10.47 15.07
N VAL A 101 10.30 -11.48 14.85
CA VAL A 101 9.88 -12.86 14.57
C VAL A 101 10.50 -13.79 15.61
N ALA A 102 9.65 -14.45 16.38
CA ALA A 102 10.03 -15.56 17.24
C ALA A 102 9.69 -16.88 16.54
N HIS A 103 10.73 -17.65 16.22
CA HIS A 103 10.64 -18.99 15.67
C HIS A 103 11.08 -20.00 16.73
N VAL A 104 10.15 -20.85 17.16
CA VAL A 104 10.37 -21.83 18.22
C VAL A 104 10.10 -23.23 17.67
N GLU A 105 11.08 -24.11 17.74
CA GLU A 105 10.91 -25.54 17.48
C GLU A 105 10.97 -26.29 18.82
N THR A 106 10.15 -27.32 18.97
CA THR A 106 10.01 -28.07 20.24
C THR A 106 10.35 -29.54 20.04
N ALA A 107 9.80 -30.14 18.98
CA ALA A 107 9.90 -31.56 18.70
C ALA A 107 9.56 -31.85 17.23
N CYS A 108 9.97 -33.02 16.76
CA CYS A 108 9.54 -33.57 15.49
C CYS A 108 9.01 -35.01 15.67
N THR A 109 8.11 -35.40 14.77
CA THR A 109 7.67 -36.79 14.64
C THR A 109 8.02 -37.28 13.24
N THR A 110 8.69 -38.42 13.16
CA THR A 110 9.21 -38.99 11.91
C THR A 110 8.71 -40.41 11.71
N LEU A 111 8.31 -40.69 10.47
CA LEU A 111 7.97 -42.03 10.03
C LEU A 111 9.25 -42.84 9.77
N GLN A 112 9.44 -43.93 10.50
CA GLN A 112 10.60 -44.80 10.40
C GLN A 112 10.41 -45.81 9.27
N ASN A 113 11.23 -45.71 8.22
CA ASN A 113 11.35 -46.65 7.11
C ASN A 113 10.01 -47.25 6.61
N PRO A 114 9.04 -46.41 6.19
CA PRO A 114 7.72 -46.90 5.83
C PRO A 114 7.76 -47.72 4.54
N THR A 115 6.97 -48.80 4.50
CA THR A 115 6.79 -49.63 3.30
C THR A 115 5.32 -49.63 2.88
N LEU A 116 5.06 -49.61 1.57
CA LEU A 116 3.69 -49.74 1.05
C LEU A 116 3.11 -51.13 1.38
N PRO A 117 1.79 -51.23 1.60
CA PRO A 117 1.10 -52.51 1.71
C PRO A 117 1.31 -53.37 0.44
N GLY A 118 1.41 -54.70 0.59
CA GLY A 118 1.63 -55.60 -0.56
C GLY A 118 0.48 -55.60 -1.60
N ASN A 119 -0.72 -55.17 -1.21
CA ASN A 119 -1.91 -55.04 -2.07
C ASN A 119 -2.25 -53.57 -2.39
N TRP A 120 -1.27 -52.68 -2.29
CA TRP A 120 -1.45 -51.25 -2.50
C TRP A 120 -1.96 -50.92 -3.92
N ASN A 121 -3.03 -50.12 -4.02
CA ASN A 121 -3.58 -49.65 -5.30
C ASN A 121 -3.17 -48.19 -5.56
N LYS A 122 -2.44 -47.98 -6.66
CA LYS A 122 -1.95 -46.66 -7.08
C LYS A 122 -2.92 -45.84 -7.94
N GLU A 123 -4.02 -46.43 -8.43
CA GLU A 123 -4.90 -45.80 -9.42
C GLU A 123 -5.65 -44.55 -8.93
N ASN A 124 -5.73 -44.33 -7.60
CA ASN A 124 -6.44 -43.20 -7.00
C ASN A 124 -5.55 -42.29 -6.13
N VAL A 125 -4.23 -42.44 -6.23
CA VAL A 125 -3.29 -41.69 -5.40
C VAL A 125 -2.97 -40.36 -6.05
N VAL A 126 -3.46 -39.28 -5.45
CA VAL A 126 -3.12 -37.92 -5.85
C VAL A 126 -1.93 -37.47 -5.00
N GLY A 127 -0.77 -37.29 -5.63
CA GLY A 127 0.41 -36.83 -4.91
C GLY A 127 1.70 -36.93 -5.71
N SER A 128 2.70 -36.23 -5.21
CA SER A 128 4.09 -36.28 -5.69
C SER A 128 5.03 -36.79 -4.60
N HIS A 129 4.68 -36.54 -3.34
CA HIS A 129 5.45 -36.85 -2.14
C HIS A 129 4.52 -37.44 -1.07
N TYR A 130 5.10 -37.98 -0.01
CA TYR A 130 4.42 -38.26 1.24
C TYR A 130 5.09 -37.51 2.39
N ILE A 131 4.33 -37.23 3.44
CA ILE A 131 4.81 -36.53 4.64
C ILE A 131 5.57 -37.52 5.51
N ARG A 132 6.90 -37.34 5.61
CA ARG A 132 7.76 -38.22 6.42
C ARG A 132 7.98 -37.67 7.82
N THR A 133 8.13 -36.36 7.96
CA THR A 133 8.39 -35.70 9.24
C THR A 133 7.44 -34.53 9.42
N ILE A 134 6.88 -34.38 10.62
CA ILE A 134 6.20 -33.15 11.06
C ILE A 134 7.06 -32.51 12.14
N ILE A 135 7.41 -31.25 11.94
CA ILE A 135 8.16 -30.43 12.90
C ILE A 135 7.16 -29.53 13.61
N TYR A 136 7.17 -29.57 14.95
CA TYR A 136 6.27 -28.84 15.83
C TYR A 136 6.99 -27.69 16.54
N GLY A 137 6.19 -26.72 16.98
CA GLY A 137 6.62 -25.58 17.77
C GLY A 137 5.66 -24.42 17.62
N GLY A 138 6.17 -23.24 17.31
CA GLY A 138 5.35 -22.06 17.07
C GLY A 138 6.11 -20.95 16.39
N GLU A 139 5.37 -20.13 15.67
CA GLU A 139 5.88 -18.91 15.06
C GLU A 139 5.00 -17.74 15.51
N LEU A 140 5.65 -16.67 15.94
CA LEU A 140 5.03 -15.40 16.30
C LEU A 140 5.73 -14.27 15.57
N ILE A 141 4.96 -13.53 14.79
CA ILE A 141 5.39 -12.37 14.01
C ILE A 141 4.68 -11.15 14.58
N ILE A 142 5.46 -10.14 14.96
CA ILE A 142 4.96 -8.85 15.40
C ILE A 142 5.43 -7.81 14.41
N LYS A 143 4.47 -7.15 13.76
CA LYS A 143 4.70 -5.99 12.89
C LYS A 143 4.65 -4.73 13.72
N ILE A 144 5.73 -3.96 13.68
CA ILE A 144 5.87 -2.64 14.29
C ILE A 144 5.81 -1.61 13.16
N SER A 145 4.72 -0.86 13.08
CA SER A 145 4.54 0.22 12.11
C SER A 145 4.84 1.56 12.77
N LEU A 146 5.88 2.24 12.28
CA LEU A 146 6.22 3.61 12.66
C LEU A 146 5.57 4.55 11.64
N ILE A 147 4.47 5.19 12.01
CA ILE A 147 3.64 5.99 11.11
C ILE A 147 4.19 7.40 11.02
N ALA A 148 4.59 7.80 9.82
CA ALA A 148 4.98 9.15 9.50
C ALA A 148 3.79 9.97 9.01
N THR A 149 3.78 11.26 9.35
CA THR A 149 2.81 12.23 8.86
C THR A 149 3.09 12.66 7.42
N ASP A 150 4.34 12.54 6.96
CA ASP A 150 4.77 12.93 5.62
C ASP A 150 6.07 12.21 5.21
N SER A 151 6.47 12.41 3.94
CA SER A 151 7.66 11.82 3.33
C SER A 151 8.97 12.24 4.01
N LYS A 152 9.06 13.49 4.49
CA LYS A 152 10.24 14.02 5.17
C LYS A 152 10.41 13.40 6.55
N GLN A 153 9.34 13.36 7.34
CA GLN A 153 9.34 12.70 8.64
C GLN A 153 9.67 11.21 8.49
N LYS A 154 9.19 10.56 7.41
CA LYS A 154 9.53 9.18 7.11
C LYS A 154 11.04 8.99 6.90
N GLU A 155 11.69 9.85 6.11
CA GLU A 155 13.14 9.76 5.92
C GLU A 155 13.93 10.10 7.21
N GLU A 156 13.43 11.01 8.05
CA GLU A 156 14.02 11.26 9.38
C GLU A 156 13.91 10.05 10.31
N ILE A 157 12.73 9.41 10.38
CA ILE A 157 12.51 8.17 11.14
C ILE A 157 13.44 7.08 10.60
N LYS A 158 13.47 6.90 9.28
CA LYS A 158 14.33 5.92 8.62
C LYS A 158 15.80 6.16 8.92
N GLY A 159 16.29 7.40 8.89
CA GLY A 159 17.66 7.74 9.26
C GLY A 159 18.01 7.36 10.70
N ARG A 160 17.08 7.60 11.65
CA ARG A 160 17.24 7.22 13.06
C ARG A 160 17.23 5.71 13.27
N VAL A 161 16.25 5.01 12.70
CA VAL A 161 16.14 3.55 12.80
C VAL A 161 17.35 2.87 12.16
N SER A 162 17.80 3.38 11.02
CA SER A 162 19.00 2.90 10.31
C SER A 162 20.30 3.01 11.11
N ALA A 163 20.38 3.94 12.05
CA ALA A 163 21.52 4.08 12.95
C ALA A 163 21.51 3.03 14.09
N MET A 164 20.34 2.48 14.41
CA MET A 164 20.12 1.55 15.53
C MET A 164 20.02 0.09 15.08
N PHE A 165 19.56 -0.12 13.85
CA PHE A 165 19.46 -1.43 13.22
C PHE A 165 20.37 -1.44 11.99
N PRO A 166 21.36 -2.35 11.90
CA PRO A 166 22.09 -2.53 10.66
C PRO A 166 21.09 -2.87 9.55
N ILE A 167 20.94 -1.92 8.62
CA ILE A 167 19.96 -1.91 7.53
C ILE A 167 20.01 -3.19 6.63
N HIS A 168 21.07 -3.98 6.73
CA HIS A 168 21.35 -5.14 5.89
C HIS A 168 21.39 -6.47 6.66
N GLY A 169 21.05 -6.49 7.96
CA GLY A 169 21.21 -7.66 8.82
C GLY A 169 19.96 -8.00 9.63
N ILE A 170 19.77 -9.31 9.86
CA ILE A 170 18.88 -9.80 10.91
C ILE A 170 19.58 -9.58 12.24
N VAL A 171 18.93 -8.89 13.17
CA VAL A 171 19.46 -8.66 14.53
C VAL A 171 18.82 -9.65 15.48
N ASN A 172 19.61 -10.26 16.37
CA ASN A 172 19.11 -11.19 17.38
C ASN A 172 19.07 -10.50 18.76
N VAL A 173 19.95 -10.91 19.69
CA VAL A 173 19.96 -10.49 21.10
C VAL A 173 20.03 -8.97 21.30
N GLU A 174 20.73 -8.24 20.42
CA GLU A 174 20.88 -6.78 20.49
C GLU A 174 19.62 -6.02 20.06
N GLY A 175 18.72 -6.67 19.32
CA GLY A 175 17.56 -6.02 18.70
C GLY A 175 16.57 -5.50 19.74
N ALA A 176 16.42 -6.18 20.87
CA ALA A 176 15.55 -5.75 21.97
C ALA A 176 16.00 -4.41 22.59
N ALA A 177 17.31 -4.20 22.75
CA ALA A 177 17.84 -2.94 23.26
C ALA A 177 17.67 -1.81 22.24
N SER A 178 17.95 -2.09 20.96
CA SER A 178 17.72 -1.13 19.86
C SER A 178 16.25 -0.72 19.74
N LEU A 179 15.30 -1.66 19.93
CA LEU A 179 13.86 -1.36 19.90
C LEU A 179 13.44 -0.42 21.03
N ARG A 180 13.94 -0.63 22.26
CA ARG A 180 13.67 0.25 23.40
C ARG A 180 14.24 1.66 23.19
N GLN A 181 15.48 1.74 22.69
CA GLN A 181 16.11 3.01 22.36
C GLN A 181 15.33 3.75 21.26
N MET A 182 14.86 3.01 20.26
CA MET A 182 14.07 3.54 19.15
C MET A 182 12.72 4.10 19.62
N GLU A 183 11.98 3.37 20.46
CA GLU A 183 10.74 3.88 21.05
C GLU A 183 11.02 5.12 21.91
N HIS A 184 12.06 5.11 22.75
CA HIS A 184 12.43 6.28 23.54
C HIS A 184 12.67 7.53 22.68
N ASP A 185 13.39 7.37 21.55
CA ASP A 185 13.77 8.49 20.68
C ASP A 185 12.66 8.97 19.75
N LEU A 186 11.62 8.14 19.54
CA LEU A 186 10.56 8.38 18.57
C LEU A 186 9.15 8.52 19.18
N LYS A 187 8.91 8.18 20.46
CA LYS A 187 7.58 8.16 21.09
C LYS A 187 6.79 9.47 20.98
N GLU A 188 7.47 10.61 20.90
CA GLU A 188 6.82 11.94 20.78
C GLU A 188 6.74 12.42 19.32
N LYS A 189 7.28 11.65 18.37
CA LYS A 189 7.45 12.04 16.97
C LYS A 189 6.61 11.20 16.01
N THR A 190 6.34 9.95 16.32
CA THR A 190 5.63 9.01 15.44
C THR A 190 4.61 8.21 16.23
N GLU A 191 3.49 7.88 15.60
CA GLU A 191 2.57 6.88 16.14
C GLU A 191 3.16 5.49 15.88
N ILE A 192 3.28 4.67 16.93
CA ILE A 192 3.76 3.29 16.84
C ILE A 192 2.55 2.36 16.94
N LYS A 193 2.32 1.55 15.90
CA LYS A 193 1.28 0.51 15.90
C LYS A 193 1.90 -0.88 15.89
N PHE A 194 1.23 -1.80 16.58
CA PHE A 194 1.60 -3.20 16.62
C PHE A 194 0.52 -4.06 15.95
N SER A 195 0.92 -5.04 15.13
CA SER A 195 0.03 -6.07 14.58
C SER A 195 0.64 -7.46 14.79
N TYR A 196 -0.20 -8.46 15.02
CA TYR A 196 0.23 -9.78 15.48
C TYR A 196 -0.24 -10.88 14.53
N TYR A 197 0.67 -11.78 14.21
CA TYR A 197 0.40 -12.95 13.39
C TYR A 197 1.11 -14.13 14.02
N GLY A 198 0.39 -15.21 14.30
CA GLY A 198 1.00 -16.36 14.95
C GLY A 198 0.28 -17.65 14.62
N THR A 199 0.96 -18.76 14.88
CA THR A 199 0.37 -20.11 14.80
C THR A 199 -0.59 -20.38 15.96
N THR A 200 -0.61 -19.49 16.95
CA THR A 200 -1.45 -19.55 18.14
C THR A 200 -2.07 -18.18 18.39
N GLN A 201 -3.20 -18.14 19.09
CA GLN A 201 -3.80 -16.88 19.51
C GLN A 201 -2.91 -16.19 20.54
N CYS A 202 -2.73 -14.88 20.38
CA CYS A 202 -2.02 -14.07 21.36
C CYS A 202 -2.98 -13.75 22.53
N THR A 203 -2.58 -14.06 23.76
CA THR A 203 -3.45 -13.87 24.94
C THR A 203 -3.52 -12.41 25.43
N LYS A 204 -2.53 -11.59 25.08
CA LYS A 204 -2.47 -10.16 25.39
C LYS A 204 -1.99 -9.43 24.15
N ILE A 205 -2.60 -8.30 23.83
CA ILE A 205 -2.17 -7.46 22.71
C ILE A 205 -1.25 -6.38 23.31
N PRO A 206 0.06 -6.40 23.01
CA PRO A 206 0.97 -5.36 23.46
C PRO A 206 0.59 -3.98 22.96
N THR A 207 0.78 -3.01 23.84
CA THR A 207 0.49 -1.58 23.62
C THR A 207 1.75 -0.72 23.59
N ASP A 208 2.90 -1.29 23.92
CA ASP A 208 4.21 -0.65 24.03
C ASP A 208 5.33 -1.68 23.76
N MET A 209 6.57 -1.23 23.59
CA MET A 209 7.67 -2.15 23.27
C MET A 209 7.97 -3.16 24.39
N ASP A 210 7.84 -2.78 25.66
CA ASP A 210 8.18 -3.69 26.75
C ASP A 210 7.18 -4.84 26.86
N SER A 211 5.87 -4.56 26.76
CA SER A 211 4.84 -5.60 26.68
C SER A 211 4.99 -6.46 25.42
N MET A 212 5.49 -5.89 24.32
CA MET A 212 5.77 -6.61 23.08
C MET A 212 6.97 -7.57 23.24
N LEU A 213 8.08 -7.09 23.80
CA LEU A 213 9.27 -7.90 24.07
C LEU A 213 8.97 -8.99 25.09
N GLN A 214 8.16 -8.69 26.12
CA GLN A 214 7.67 -9.70 27.06
C GLN A 214 6.88 -10.79 26.31
N THR A 215 6.00 -10.42 25.39
CA THR A 215 5.20 -11.36 24.61
C THR A 215 6.08 -12.30 23.77
N LEU A 216 7.14 -11.78 23.13
CA LEU A 216 8.11 -12.61 22.39
C LEU A 216 8.86 -13.59 23.31
N ASN A 217 9.32 -13.11 24.47
CA ASN A 217 10.08 -13.93 25.42
C ASN A 217 9.21 -14.99 26.12
N ASP A 218 7.92 -14.70 26.34
CA ASP A 218 6.97 -15.62 26.95
C ASP A 218 6.39 -16.63 25.95
N PHE A 219 6.57 -16.40 24.63
CA PHE A 219 5.99 -17.24 23.59
C PHE A 219 6.38 -18.74 23.69
N PRO A 220 7.66 -19.13 23.91
CA PRO A 220 8.02 -20.53 24.12
C PRO A 220 7.23 -21.20 25.26
N ASN A 221 6.98 -20.48 26.36
CA ASN A 221 6.21 -20.98 27.49
C ASN A 221 4.73 -21.19 27.12
N GLN A 222 4.17 -20.37 26.23
CA GLN A 222 2.79 -20.55 25.76
C GLN A 222 2.63 -21.84 24.95
N LEU A 223 3.64 -22.21 24.15
CA LEU A 223 3.60 -23.41 23.31
C LEU A 223 3.56 -24.71 24.12
N THR A 224 4.09 -24.70 25.34
CA THR A 224 4.03 -25.87 26.25
C THR A 224 2.59 -26.28 26.60
N LYS A 225 1.63 -25.38 26.44
CA LYS A 225 0.20 -25.62 26.73
C LYS A 225 -0.56 -26.20 25.54
N ILE A 226 0.08 -26.36 24.40
CA ILE A 226 -0.55 -26.76 23.14
C ILE A 226 -0.03 -28.13 22.75
N ASN A 227 -0.96 -29.01 22.34
CA ASN A 227 -0.64 -30.33 21.79
C ASN A 227 0.32 -31.14 22.68
N ASP A 228 -0.01 -31.25 23.98
CA ASP A 228 0.81 -31.94 24.98
C ASP A 228 2.29 -31.49 25.01
N GLY A 229 2.49 -30.18 24.88
CA GLY A 229 3.81 -29.54 24.90
C GLY A 229 4.58 -29.61 23.58
N LEU A 230 3.99 -30.17 22.52
CA LEU A 230 4.55 -30.09 21.18
C LEU A 230 4.41 -28.70 20.57
N GLY A 231 3.41 -27.91 20.94
CA GLY A 231 3.05 -26.72 20.16
C GLY A 231 2.32 -27.04 18.86
N ALA A 232 2.16 -26.03 18.03
CA ALA A 232 1.52 -26.12 16.72
C ALA A 232 2.45 -26.79 15.69
N PRO A 233 1.91 -27.53 14.71
CA PRO A 233 2.72 -28.01 13.59
C PRO A 233 3.17 -26.83 12.71
N LEU A 234 4.47 -26.76 12.42
CA LEU A 234 5.11 -25.65 11.71
C LEU A 234 5.40 -25.98 10.26
N ARG A 235 6.05 -27.12 10.03
CA ARG A 235 6.56 -27.52 8.71
C ARG A 235 6.61 -29.03 8.60
N CYS A 236 6.61 -29.50 7.36
CA CYS A 236 6.66 -30.92 7.04
C CYS A 236 7.83 -31.20 6.09
N GLU A 237 8.54 -32.28 6.36
CA GLU A 237 9.48 -32.86 5.41
C GLU A 237 8.73 -33.87 4.54
N LEU A 238 8.82 -33.67 3.23
CA LEU A 238 8.17 -34.42 2.19
C LEU A 238 9.20 -35.28 1.46
N VAL A 239 8.91 -36.56 1.28
CA VAL A 239 9.76 -37.49 0.52
C VAL A 239 9.05 -37.91 -0.76
N PRO A 240 9.72 -37.92 -1.93
CA PRO A 240 9.11 -38.30 -3.19
C PRO A 240 8.49 -39.68 -3.16
N LEU A 241 7.32 -39.84 -3.78
CA LEU A 241 6.72 -41.17 -3.93
C LEU A 241 7.56 -42.11 -4.79
N LYS A 242 8.32 -41.55 -5.75
CA LYS A 242 9.26 -42.29 -6.59
C LYS A 242 10.30 -43.07 -5.78
N ASP A 243 10.68 -42.57 -4.60
CA ASP A 243 11.70 -43.19 -3.77
C ASP A 243 11.19 -44.49 -3.11
N ILE A 244 9.87 -44.71 -3.07
CA ILE A 244 9.23 -45.92 -2.56
C ILE A 244 8.65 -46.79 -3.68
N ASP A 245 8.11 -46.18 -4.74
CA ASP A 245 7.64 -46.88 -5.94
C ASP A 245 8.16 -46.14 -7.20
N PRO A 246 9.13 -46.71 -7.94
CA PRO A 246 9.73 -46.09 -9.12
C PRO A 246 8.75 -45.79 -10.26
N SER A 247 7.52 -46.31 -10.23
CA SER A 247 6.51 -46.02 -11.23
C SER A 247 5.89 -44.62 -11.11
N PHE A 248 6.11 -43.91 -9.99
CA PHE A 248 5.72 -42.51 -9.86
C PHE A 248 6.64 -41.58 -10.70
N PRO A 249 6.10 -40.47 -11.24
CA PRO A 249 6.90 -39.51 -12.00
C PRO A 249 8.04 -38.90 -11.19
N SER A 250 9.09 -38.48 -11.91
CA SER A 250 10.16 -37.66 -11.32
C SER A 250 9.77 -36.20 -11.40
N PHE A 251 10.02 -35.46 -10.32
CA PHE A 251 9.81 -34.02 -10.27
C PHE A 251 11.15 -33.32 -10.08
N LEU A 252 11.36 -32.26 -10.84
CA LEU A 252 12.55 -31.42 -10.77
C LEU A 252 12.20 -30.09 -10.13
N ARG A 253 13.09 -29.61 -9.25
CA ARG A 253 13.01 -28.26 -8.69
C ARG A 253 13.47 -27.26 -9.75
N GLN A 254 12.70 -26.22 -9.96
CA GLN A 254 13.11 -25.09 -10.78
C GLN A 254 14.23 -24.32 -10.05
N THR A 255 15.35 -24.05 -10.71
CA THR A 255 16.51 -23.32 -10.14
C THR A 255 16.92 -22.19 -11.07
N GLY A 256 17.58 -21.15 -10.55
CA GLY A 256 18.07 -20.02 -11.37
C GLY A 256 16.98 -19.02 -11.77
N LEU A 257 15.84 -19.02 -11.06
CA LEU A 257 14.71 -18.13 -11.29
C LEU A 257 14.57 -17.06 -10.20
N GLU A 258 15.54 -16.94 -9.30
CA GLU A 258 15.40 -16.13 -8.08
C GLU A 258 15.14 -14.65 -8.40
N THR A 259 15.79 -14.12 -9.43
CA THR A 259 15.63 -12.72 -9.85
C THR A 259 14.26 -12.49 -10.48
N GLN A 260 13.84 -13.37 -11.40
CA GLN A 260 12.54 -13.30 -12.05
C GLN A 260 11.40 -13.48 -11.05
N MET A 261 11.56 -14.37 -10.07
CA MET A 261 10.60 -14.57 -8.99
C MET A 261 10.49 -13.36 -8.08
N ARG A 262 11.60 -12.68 -7.78
CA ARG A 262 11.59 -11.42 -7.03
C ARG A 262 10.81 -10.34 -7.79
N GLU A 263 11.07 -10.17 -9.08
CA GLU A 263 10.33 -9.23 -9.91
C GLU A 263 8.84 -9.59 -10.00
N LEU A 264 8.52 -10.88 -10.16
CA LEU A 264 7.14 -11.37 -10.17
C LEU A 264 6.42 -11.08 -8.85
N GLU A 265 7.09 -11.25 -7.71
CA GLU A 265 6.55 -10.98 -6.38
C GLU A 265 6.28 -9.50 -6.16
N ASP A 266 7.22 -8.61 -6.53
CA ASP A 266 7.03 -7.17 -6.43
C ASP A 266 5.82 -6.71 -7.28
N GLN A 267 5.70 -7.21 -8.51
CA GLN A 267 4.57 -6.89 -9.40
C GLN A 267 3.24 -7.45 -8.89
N TYR A 268 3.26 -8.64 -8.28
CA TYR A 268 2.07 -9.24 -7.70
C TYR A 268 1.59 -8.50 -6.45
N ASP A 269 2.51 -7.99 -5.64
CA ASP A 269 2.17 -7.12 -4.51
C ASP A 269 1.55 -5.79 -4.97
N ASP A 270 2.04 -5.19 -6.06
CA ASP A 270 1.41 -4.03 -6.70
C ASP A 270 -0.03 -4.34 -7.14
N ILE A 271 -0.27 -5.48 -7.81
CA ILE A 271 -1.62 -5.91 -8.22
C ILE A 271 -2.54 -6.02 -6.99
N ARG A 272 -2.07 -6.68 -5.93
CA ARG A 272 -2.85 -6.87 -4.68
C ARG A 272 -3.18 -5.55 -4.01
N GLN A 273 -2.21 -4.64 -3.94
CA GLN A 273 -2.41 -3.31 -3.37
C GLN A 273 -3.46 -2.52 -4.16
N SER A 274 -3.31 -2.45 -5.48
CA SER A 274 -4.24 -1.73 -6.36
C SER A 274 -5.66 -2.30 -6.31
N HIS A 275 -5.79 -3.63 -6.30
CA HIS A 275 -7.10 -4.28 -6.15
C HIS A 275 -7.76 -3.93 -4.81
N ALA A 276 -6.99 -3.94 -3.71
CA ALA A 276 -7.52 -3.64 -2.40
C ALA A 276 -7.89 -2.15 -2.23
N MET A 277 -7.12 -1.25 -2.85
CA MET A 277 -7.45 0.17 -2.91
C MET A 277 -8.74 0.41 -3.69
N LEU A 278 -8.87 -0.19 -4.87
CA LEU A 278 -10.08 -0.07 -5.69
C LEU A 278 -11.32 -0.54 -4.92
N ARG A 279 -11.26 -1.70 -4.26
CA ARG A 279 -12.37 -2.19 -3.45
C ARG A 279 -12.74 -1.27 -2.30
N SER A 280 -11.74 -0.76 -1.59
CA SER A 280 -11.99 0.25 -0.55
C SER A 280 -12.73 1.46 -1.12
N CYS A 281 -12.39 1.91 -2.33
CA CYS A 281 -13.07 3.03 -2.97
C CYS A 281 -14.53 2.69 -3.34
N LEU A 282 -14.77 1.50 -3.88
CA LEU A 282 -16.11 1.03 -4.27
C LEU A 282 -17.03 0.79 -3.06
N GLU A 283 -16.48 0.31 -1.95
CA GLU A 283 -17.25 0.02 -0.72
C GLU A 283 -17.64 1.28 0.06
N ILE A 284 -16.78 2.30 0.08
CA ILE A 284 -16.96 3.52 0.88
C ILE A 284 -18.04 4.45 0.31
N ASP A 285 -18.21 4.48 -1.02
CA ASP A 285 -19.08 5.46 -1.70
C ASP A 285 -20.22 4.84 -2.50
N ALA A 286 -20.53 3.56 -2.27
CA ALA A 286 -21.56 2.81 -3.01
C ALA A 286 -22.91 3.56 -3.10
N ASP A 287 -23.26 4.34 -2.06
CA ASP A 287 -24.52 5.10 -1.99
C ASP A 287 -24.48 6.46 -2.74
N HIS A 288 -23.30 6.95 -3.13
CA HIS A 288 -23.10 8.28 -3.72
C HIS A 288 -22.42 8.27 -5.10
N MET A 289 -22.06 7.10 -5.63
CA MET A 289 -21.45 6.96 -6.95
C MET A 289 -22.45 7.25 -8.07
N THR A 290 -22.00 7.99 -9.07
CA THR A 290 -22.73 8.11 -10.34
C THR A 290 -22.58 6.83 -11.17
N THR A 291 -23.53 6.56 -12.06
CA THR A 291 -23.48 5.41 -12.98
C THR A 291 -22.18 5.39 -13.81
N GLU A 292 -21.68 6.56 -14.24
CA GLU A 292 -20.42 6.65 -14.99
C GLU A 292 -19.19 6.28 -14.13
N GLN A 293 -19.17 6.65 -12.85
CA GLN A 293 -18.08 6.28 -11.93
C GLN A 293 -18.13 4.78 -11.61
N GLU A 294 -19.32 4.21 -11.46
CA GLU A 294 -19.53 2.79 -11.25
C GLU A 294 -19.06 1.97 -12.47
N GLU A 295 -19.42 2.40 -13.69
CA GLU A 295 -18.97 1.78 -14.93
C GLU A 295 -17.44 1.81 -15.08
N LYS A 296 -16.79 2.96 -14.82
CA LYS A 296 -15.33 3.07 -14.85
C LYS A 296 -14.67 2.21 -13.76
N GLY A 297 -15.21 2.20 -12.54
CA GLY A 297 -14.72 1.36 -11.45
C GLY A 297 -14.76 -0.13 -11.81
N ASN A 298 -15.88 -0.57 -12.40
CA ASN A 298 -16.06 -1.94 -12.88
C ASN A 298 -15.10 -2.30 -14.03
N GLU A 299 -14.90 -1.39 -14.99
CA GLU A 299 -13.93 -1.60 -16.08
C GLU A 299 -12.51 -1.83 -15.52
N ILE A 300 -12.12 -1.01 -14.56
CA ILE A 300 -10.82 -1.11 -13.89
C ILE A 300 -10.73 -2.40 -13.07
N GLU A 301 -11.79 -2.79 -12.35
CA GLU A 301 -11.81 -4.06 -11.60
C GLU A 301 -11.63 -5.26 -12.54
N ILE A 302 -12.31 -5.28 -13.69
CA ILE A 302 -12.16 -6.32 -14.71
C ILE A 302 -10.72 -6.40 -15.22
N ARG A 303 -10.07 -5.26 -15.47
CA ARG A 303 -8.67 -5.21 -15.93
C ARG A 303 -7.71 -5.73 -14.89
N ILE A 304 -7.83 -5.28 -13.63
CA ILE A 304 -7.02 -5.78 -12.51
C ILE A 304 -7.23 -7.29 -12.34
N HIS A 305 -8.48 -7.75 -12.38
CA HIS A 305 -8.81 -9.16 -12.25
C HIS A 305 -8.20 -10.01 -13.38
N THR A 306 -8.21 -9.50 -14.61
CA THR A 306 -7.60 -10.16 -15.77
C THR A 306 -6.10 -10.35 -15.58
N VAL A 307 -5.39 -9.29 -15.18
CA VAL A 307 -3.95 -9.36 -14.91
C VAL A 307 -3.67 -10.31 -13.74
N LYS A 308 -4.41 -10.18 -12.63
CA LYS A 308 -4.28 -11.05 -11.45
C LYS A 308 -4.45 -12.52 -11.82
N THR A 309 -5.43 -12.87 -12.64
CA THR A 309 -5.72 -14.25 -13.04
C THR A 309 -4.55 -14.88 -13.82
N LEU A 310 -3.88 -14.10 -14.67
CA LEU A 310 -2.67 -14.57 -15.37
C LEU A 310 -1.53 -14.83 -14.40
N TYR A 311 -1.32 -13.94 -13.43
CA TYR A 311 -0.32 -14.12 -12.37
C TYR A 311 -0.62 -15.34 -11.51
N ASP A 312 -1.88 -15.53 -11.07
CA ASP A 312 -2.30 -16.70 -10.29
C ASP A 312 -1.96 -18.01 -11.03
N ARG A 313 -2.16 -18.05 -12.36
CA ARG A 313 -1.79 -19.21 -13.19
C ARG A 313 -0.29 -19.45 -13.22
N VAL A 314 0.52 -18.41 -13.36
CA VAL A 314 1.99 -18.56 -13.37
C VAL A 314 2.50 -18.97 -11.99
N ILE A 315 2.00 -18.37 -10.91
CA ILE A 315 2.35 -18.72 -9.52
C ILE A 315 1.98 -20.18 -9.22
N ALA A 316 0.86 -20.68 -9.75
CA ALA A 316 0.47 -22.08 -9.61
C ALA A 316 1.52 -23.04 -10.21
N LEU A 317 2.27 -22.62 -11.24
CA LEU A 317 3.29 -23.43 -11.91
C LEU A 317 4.69 -23.34 -11.27
N LEU A 318 4.89 -22.47 -10.28
CA LEU A 318 6.19 -22.34 -9.60
C LEU A 318 6.47 -23.52 -8.65
N GLY A 319 7.74 -23.88 -8.50
CA GLY A 319 8.25 -24.86 -7.54
C GLY A 319 8.80 -26.12 -8.21
N VAL A 320 7.93 -27.11 -8.45
CA VAL A 320 8.32 -28.39 -9.06
C VAL A 320 7.63 -28.60 -10.40
N THR A 321 8.37 -29.15 -11.35
CA THR A 321 7.89 -29.40 -12.71
C THR A 321 8.29 -30.80 -13.20
N THR A 322 7.54 -31.30 -14.18
CA THR A 322 7.85 -32.52 -14.93
C THR A 322 8.61 -32.23 -16.23
N ASP A 323 8.66 -30.96 -16.67
CA ASP A 323 9.36 -30.49 -17.87
C ASP A 323 10.15 -29.19 -17.60
N GLY A 324 11.21 -28.91 -18.37
CA GLY A 324 12.11 -27.78 -18.13
C GLY A 324 11.56 -26.40 -18.52
N ASP A 325 10.35 -26.32 -19.10
CA ASP A 325 9.89 -25.15 -19.86
C ASP A 325 9.04 -24.16 -19.04
N SER A 326 9.55 -23.80 -17.87
CA SER A 326 8.84 -22.94 -16.91
C SER A 326 9.27 -21.47 -16.97
N LEU A 327 10.45 -21.18 -17.54
CA LEU A 327 11.02 -19.83 -17.65
C LEU A 327 10.16 -18.93 -18.55
N HIS A 328 9.80 -19.41 -19.74
CA HIS A 328 9.02 -18.64 -20.72
C HIS A 328 7.69 -18.15 -20.14
N LYS A 329 7.02 -18.97 -19.32
CA LYS A 329 5.73 -18.61 -18.70
C LYS A 329 5.86 -17.49 -17.67
N ILE A 330 6.98 -17.44 -16.94
CA ILE A 330 7.27 -16.35 -15.99
C ILE A 330 7.59 -15.08 -16.77
N GLU A 331 8.42 -15.17 -17.80
CA GLU A 331 8.76 -14.05 -18.67
C GLU A 331 7.51 -13.47 -19.36
N ASP A 332 6.60 -14.30 -19.82
CA ASP A 332 5.31 -13.88 -20.38
C ASP A 332 4.47 -13.09 -19.39
N ALA A 333 4.34 -13.57 -18.13
CA ALA A 333 3.60 -12.83 -17.10
C ALA A 333 4.25 -11.49 -16.77
N VAL A 334 5.58 -11.47 -16.58
CA VAL A 334 6.33 -10.24 -16.31
C VAL A 334 6.16 -9.23 -17.46
N ASN A 335 6.26 -9.68 -18.71
CA ASN A 335 6.06 -8.82 -19.88
C ASN A 335 4.60 -8.35 -20.01
N PHE A 336 3.64 -9.22 -19.69
CA PHE A 336 2.22 -8.87 -19.67
C PHE A 336 1.91 -7.78 -18.63
N TYR A 337 2.50 -7.84 -17.44
CA TYR A 337 2.36 -6.76 -16.47
C TYR A 337 3.04 -5.48 -16.96
N ARG A 338 4.27 -5.54 -17.49
CA ARG A 338 4.96 -4.34 -17.98
C ARG A 338 4.15 -3.60 -19.04
N THR A 339 3.50 -4.34 -19.95
CA THR A 339 2.61 -3.77 -20.99
C THR A 339 1.29 -3.24 -20.41
N ASN A 340 0.78 -3.82 -19.33
CA ASN A 340 -0.47 -3.41 -18.69
C ASN A 340 -0.29 -2.57 -17.42
N LYS A 341 0.95 -2.14 -17.10
CA LYS A 341 1.29 -1.51 -15.82
C LYS A 341 0.43 -0.28 -15.53
N LYS A 342 0.09 0.51 -16.56
CA LYS A 342 -0.80 1.67 -16.43
C LYS A 342 -2.19 1.33 -15.89
N ALA A 343 -2.70 0.13 -16.18
CA ALA A 343 -4.00 -0.35 -15.69
C ALA A 343 -3.95 -0.85 -14.24
N VAL A 344 -2.75 -1.21 -13.78
CA VAL A 344 -2.51 -1.95 -12.53
C VAL A 344 -1.87 -1.06 -11.48
N ASN A 345 -1.18 0.00 -11.89
CA ASN A 345 -0.46 0.90 -11.00
C ASN A 345 -1.03 2.31 -11.15
N PHE A 346 -1.98 2.66 -10.29
CA PHE A 346 -2.58 4.01 -10.22
C PHE A 346 -1.59 5.09 -9.76
N ARG A 347 -0.33 4.72 -9.45
CA ARG A 347 0.66 5.60 -8.82
C ARG A 347 1.73 6.12 -9.78
N THR A 348 1.85 5.59 -11.00
CA THR A 348 3.06 5.84 -11.81
C THR A 348 2.76 6.39 -13.20
N GLU A 349 2.70 7.71 -13.33
CA GLU A 349 3.15 8.39 -14.54
C GLU A 349 4.04 9.57 -14.16
N THR A 350 5.35 9.46 -14.27
CA THR A 350 6.18 10.68 -14.30
C THR A 350 5.82 11.45 -15.57
N HIS A 351 5.23 12.65 -15.43
CA HIS A 351 5.16 13.56 -16.57
C HIS A 351 6.59 13.99 -16.92
N ALA A 352 6.84 14.23 -18.22
CA ALA A 352 8.14 14.70 -18.68
C ALA A 352 8.49 16.06 -18.02
N PRO A 353 9.79 16.41 -17.88
CA PRO A 353 10.19 17.71 -17.35
C PRO A 353 9.49 18.85 -18.10
N ILE A 354 8.91 19.81 -17.36
CA ILE A 354 8.26 20.97 -17.96
C ILE A 354 9.34 21.92 -18.51
N GLU A 355 9.58 21.85 -19.83
CA GLU A 355 10.52 22.74 -20.54
C GLU A 355 10.00 24.19 -20.60
N ASP A 356 10.87 25.18 -20.82
CA ASP A 356 10.60 26.63 -20.78
C ASP A 356 9.67 27.14 -19.66
N PHE A 357 9.74 26.55 -18.47
CA PHE A 357 9.00 27.02 -17.32
C PHE A 357 9.33 28.50 -17.00
N PRO A 358 8.34 29.34 -16.62
CA PRO A 358 8.56 30.75 -16.32
C PRO A 358 9.64 30.95 -15.25
N LYS A 359 10.73 31.61 -15.64
CA LYS A 359 11.81 31.98 -14.72
C LYS A 359 11.33 33.04 -13.75
N GLY A 360 11.68 32.91 -12.49
CA GLY A 360 11.27 33.87 -11.47
C GLY A 360 11.75 33.51 -10.08
N ARG A 361 11.31 34.33 -9.11
CA ARG A 361 11.62 34.10 -7.70
C ARG A 361 10.91 32.84 -7.16
N PRO A 362 11.42 32.22 -6.08
CA PRO A 362 10.79 31.05 -5.47
C PRO A 362 9.32 31.29 -5.12
N LEU A 363 8.46 30.32 -5.42
CA LEU A 363 7.03 30.37 -5.13
C LEU A 363 6.64 29.48 -3.95
N ARG A 364 5.58 29.87 -3.27
CA ARG A 364 5.04 29.19 -2.08
C ARG A 364 3.54 29.26 -2.19
N ILE A 365 2.92 28.12 -2.41
CA ILE A 365 1.54 27.98 -2.83
C ILE A 365 0.82 27.12 -1.79
N ILE A 366 -0.41 27.46 -1.45
CA ILE A 366 -1.28 26.60 -0.63
C ILE A 366 -2.56 26.28 -1.39
N LEU A 367 -2.94 25.01 -1.42
CA LEU A 367 -4.14 24.51 -2.08
C LEU A 367 -5.24 24.31 -1.05
N VAL A 368 -6.40 24.91 -1.31
CA VAL A 368 -7.59 24.80 -0.45
C VAL A 368 -8.80 24.41 -1.29
N GLY A 369 -9.69 23.59 -0.72
CA GLY A 369 -10.83 23.05 -1.45
C GLY A 369 -11.39 21.78 -0.82
N VAL A 370 -12.60 21.42 -1.20
CA VAL A 370 -13.32 20.25 -0.69
C VAL A 370 -12.61 18.95 -1.12
N THR A 371 -12.79 17.85 -0.37
CA THR A 371 -12.34 16.51 -0.79
C THR A 371 -12.89 16.18 -2.18
N GLY A 372 -12.11 15.52 -3.02
CA GLY A 372 -12.53 15.09 -4.36
C GLY A 372 -12.43 16.17 -5.45
N HIS A 373 -12.16 17.44 -5.11
CA HIS A 373 -12.03 18.51 -6.12
C HIS A 373 -10.66 18.51 -6.85
N GLY A 374 -9.76 17.57 -6.53
CA GLY A 374 -8.50 17.39 -7.27
C GLY A 374 -7.32 18.26 -6.81
N LYS A 375 -7.23 18.60 -5.51
CA LYS A 375 -6.10 19.40 -4.95
C LYS A 375 -4.75 18.72 -5.17
N SER A 376 -4.59 17.50 -4.67
CA SER A 376 -3.36 16.71 -4.79
C SER A 376 -2.98 16.48 -6.26
N ALA A 377 -3.97 16.31 -7.13
CA ALA A 377 -3.75 16.15 -8.57
C ALA A 377 -3.23 17.43 -9.22
N THR A 378 -3.82 18.57 -8.88
CA THR A 378 -3.33 19.89 -9.30
C THR A 378 -1.89 20.12 -8.81
N ALA A 379 -1.58 19.70 -7.58
CA ALA A 379 -0.23 19.81 -7.01
C ALA A 379 0.80 18.99 -7.80
N ASN A 380 0.46 17.74 -8.16
CA ASN A 380 1.29 16.90 -9.02
C ASN A 380 1.49 17.51 -10.40
N SER A 381 0.44 18.05 -11.01
CA SER A 381 0.53 18.75 -12.29
C SER A 381 1.48 19.94 -12.23
N ILE A 382 1.41 20.77 -11.17
CA ILE A 382 2.32 21.90 -10.97
C ILE A 382 3.79 21.45 -10.89
N PHE A 383 4.05 20.33 -10.23
CA PHE A 383 5.41 19.78 -10.15
C PHE A 383 5.86 19.08 -11.44
N GLY A 384 4.93 18.69 -12.32
CA GLY A 384 5.23 17.81 -13.45
C GLY A 384 5.65 16.40 -13.03
N GLU A 385 5.40 16.02 -11.78
CA GLU A 385 5.71 14.69 -11.23
C GLU A 385 4.79 14.37 -10.04
N TYR A 386 4.59 13.09 -9.77
CA TYR A 386 3.71 12.65 -8.69
C TYR A 386 4.43 12.74 -7.34
N LYS A 387 4.20 13.83 -6.61
CA LYS A 387 4.70 14.03 -5.23
C LYS A 387 3.64 13.82 -4.16
N PHE A 388 2.38 14.00 -4.54
CA PHE A 388 1.20 13.82 -3.69
C PHE A 388 0.43 12.60 -4.14
N ASN A 389 -0.16 11.88 -3.20
CA ASN A 389 -0.99 10.73 -3.51
C ASN A 389 -2.32 11.17 -4.11
N THR A 390 -2.51 10.85 -5.39
CA THR A 390 -3.77 11.06 -6.11
C THR A 390 -4.45 9.73 -6.31
N HIS A 391 -5.53 9.49 -5.57
CA HIS A 391 -6.37 8.32 -5.80
C HIS A 391 -7.55 8.72 -6.68
N MET A 392 -7.76 8.01 -7.80
CA MET A 392 -9.05 8.01 -8.48
C MET A 392 -10.01 7.16 -7.64
N GLY A 393 -10.62 7.77 -6.62
CA GLY A 393 -11.55 7.06 -5.73
C GLY A 393 -11.87 7.83 -4.46
N CYS A 394 -13.17 8.13 -4.33
CA CYS A 394 -14.07 8.38 -3.20
C CYS A 394 -13.63 8.77 -1.77
N GLU A 395 -12.41 8.56 -1.31
CA GLU A 395 -11.97 9.17 -0.05
C GLU A 395 -10.52 9.63 -0.14
N SER A 396 -10.30 10.92 0.15
CA SER A 396 -9.00 11.38 0.61
C SER A 396 -8.76 10.76 1.99
N ILE A 397 -8.24 9.53 2.03
CA ILE A 397 -7.80 8.83 3.26
C ILE A 397 -6.69 9.64 3.98
N TRP A 398 -6.17 10.68 3.32
CA TRP A 398 -5.24 11.64 3.90
C TRP A 398 -5.94 12.66 4.81
N ASN A 399 -5.72 12.50 6.13
CA ASN A 399 -6.28 13.36 7.17
C ASN A 399 -5.36 14.53 7.60
N GLY A 400 -4.23 14.76 6.94
CA GLY A 400 -3.22 15.78 7.32
C GLY A 400 -2.87 16.80 6.23
N CYS A 401 -2.07 17.81 6.56
CA CYS A 401 -1.48 18.71 5.56
C CYS A 401 -0.19 18.09 5.00
N HIS A 402 0.06 18.22 3.70
CA HIS A 402 1.26 17.71 3.04
C HIS A 402 1.95 18.87 2.31
N MET A 403 3.18 19.19 2.70
CA MET A 403 4.01 20.14 1.95
C MET A 403 5.01 19.37 1.11
N GLU A 404 5.13 19.75 -0.16
CA GLU A 404 6.22 19.29 -1.02
C GLU A 404 7.03 20.46 -1.57
N HIS A 405 8.31 20.16 -1.78
CA HIS A 405 9.31 21.09 -2.28
C HIS A 405 9.85 20.56 -3.61
N GLY A 406 10.11 21.44 -4.57
CA GLY A 406 10.64 21.03 -5.85
C GLY A 406 11.24 22.16 -6.66
N THR A 407 11.96 21.78 -7.71
CA THR A 407 12.46 22.69 -8.72
C THR A 407 11.83 22.31 -10.05
N VAL A 408 11.03 23.23 -10.64
CA VAL A 408 10.36 23.02 -11.92
C VAL A 408 10.95 23.99 -12.92
N GLY A 409 11.54 23.47 -14.00
CA GLY A 409 12.27 24.26 -15.01
C GLY A 409 13.33 25.24 -14.41
N GLY A 410 13.99 24.83 -13.32
CA GLY A 410 15.00 25.63 -12.63
C GLY A 410 14.47 26.65 -11.61
N ARG A 411 13.16 26.71 -11.36
CA ARG A 411 12.53 27.58 -10.37
C ARG A 411 12.07 26.79 -9.15
N GLU A 412 12.38 27.30 -7.94
CA GLU A 412 11.93 26.71 -6.68
C GLU A 412 10.42 26.93 -6.46
N ILE A 413 9.70 25.85 -6.15
CA ILE A 413 8.27 25.85 -5.85
C ILE A 413 8.01 24.99 -4.62
N ASP A 414 7.33 25.59 -3.64
CA ASP A 414 6.74 24.89 -2.51
C ASP A 414 5.22 24.84 -2.69
N VAL A 415 4.61 23.67 -2.55
CA VAL A 415 3.15 23.50 -2.60
C VAL A 415 2.68 22.80 -1.34
N MET A 416 1.78 23.46 -0.60
CA MET A 416 1.06 22.89 0.54
C MET A 416 -0.28 22.37 0.08
N ASP A 417 -0.44 21.05 0.02
CA ASP A 417 -1.74 20.41 -0.06
C ASP A 417 -2.37 20.33 1.33
N THR A 418 -3.62 20.76 1.45
CA THR A 418 -4.36 20.74 2.71
C THR A 418 -5.37 19.59 2.70
N PRO A 419 -5.78 19.07 3.87
CA PRO A 419 -6.90 18.13 3.93
C PRO A 419 -8.11 18.70 3.19
N GLY A 420 -9.03 17.83 2.76
CA GLY A 420 -10.36 18.29 2.33
C GLY A 420 -11.09 18.98 3.48
N SER A 421 -10.83 20.26 3.62
CA SER A 421 -11.36 21.11 4.66
C SER A 421 -12.73 21.59 4.20
N ILE A 422 -13.73 21.39 5.07
CA ILE A 422 -15.14 21.78 4.95
C ILE A 422 -16.05 20.65 4.42
N TYR A 423 -16.17 19.58 5.21
CA TYR A 423 -17.47 18.93 5.35
C TYR A 423 -18.26 19.76 6.37
N ILE A 424 -19.11 20.66 5.91
CA ILE A 424 -20.21 21.12 6.76
C ILE A 424 -21.25 20.03 6.60
N ASP A 425 -21.40 19.20 7.64
CA ASP A 425 -22.55 18.33 7.76
C ASP A 425 -23.80 19.23 7.74
N ILE A 426 -24.50 19.21 6.62
CA ILE A 426 -25.67 20.07 6.35
C ILE A 426 -26.90 19.55 7.11
N SER A 427 -26.78 18.46 7.88
CA SER A 427 -27.90 17.87 8.61
C SER A 427 -28.20 18.50 9.98
N GLY A 428 -27.35 19.38 10.53
CA GLY A 428 -27.73 20.06 11.76
C GLY A 428 -26.70 20.98 12.39
N LEU A 429 -27.09 22.25 12.54
CA LEU A 429 -26.70 23.21 13.58
C LEU A 429 -25.79 22.66 14.70
N LYS A 430 -24.50 22.52 14.43
CA LYS A 430 -23.45 22.61 15.46
C LYS A 430 -22.42 23.61 14.97
N LEU A 431 -22.38 24.74 15.68
CA LEU A 431 -21.33 25.74 15.60
C LEU A 431 -19.97 25.04 15.47
N VAL A 432 -19.17 25.52 14.52
CA VAL A 432 -17.75 25.16 14.35
C VAL A 432 -17.07 25.30 15.72
N ASN A 433 -16.93 24.17 16.44
CA ASN A 433 -16.19 24.13 17.68
C ASN A 433 -14.73 24.42 17.33
N HIS A 434 -14.04 25.18 18.19
CA HIS A 434 -12.61 25.51 18.01
C HIS A 434 -11.69 24.28 17.91
N TYR A 435 -12.24 23.09 18.13
CA TYR A 435 -11.60 21.77 18.19
C TYR A 435 -11.90 20.88 16.98
N ASP A 436 -12.49 21.38 15.89
CA ASP A 436 -12.58 20.60 14.65
C ASP A 436 -11.15 20.25 14.14
N PRO A 437 -10.77 18.96 14.09
CA PRO A 437 -9.42 18.56 13.66
C PRO A 437 -9.04 19.10 12.29
N LYS A 438 -10.00 19.19 11.35
CA LYS A 438 -9.73 19.70 9.98
C LYS A 438 -9.44 21.19 9.98
N LEU A 439 -10.07 21.95 10.89
CA LEU A 439 -9.80 23.38 11.05
C LEU A 439 -8.46 23.62 11.76
N ILE A 440 -8.08 22.76 12.71
CA ILE A 440 -6.77 22.80 13.37
C ILE A 440 -5.67 22.52 12.34
N GLU A 441 -5.84 21.49 11.50
CA GLU A 441 -4.92 21.17 10.42
C GLU A 441 -4.79 22.34 9.43
N LEU A 442 -5.90 22.91 8.95
CA LEU A 442 -5.87 24.04 8.03
C LEU A 442 -5.14 25.25 8.64
N LYS A 443 -5.37 25.56 9.92
CA LYS A 443 -4.62 26.59 10.65
C LYS A 443 -3.12 26.27 10.72
N THR A 444 -2.79 25.01 10.97
CA THR A 444 -1.41 24.51 10.98
C THR A 444 -0.76 24.69 9.61
N ALA A 445 -1.47 24.38 8.51
CA ALA A 445 -1.01 24.61 7.15
C ALA A 445 -0.65 26.07 6.88
N PHE A 446 -1.53 27.00 7.30
CA PHE A 446 -1.27 28.44 7.14
C PHE A 446 -0.12 28.94 8.01
N LYS A 447 0.17 28.31 9.16
CA LYS A 447 1.32 28.61 10.03
C LYS A 447 2.62 27.94 9.57
N TYR A 448 2.52 26.84 8.83
CA TYR A 448 3.66 26.02 8.44
C TYR A 448 4.74 26.79 7.67
N GLN A 449 4.36 27.90 7.01
CA GLN A 449 5.27 28.69 6.19
C GLN A 449 5.53 30.09 6.79
N PRO A 450 6.60 30.29 7.58
CA PRO A 450 6.92 31.57 8.24
C PRO A 450 7.15 32.73 7.26
N LYS A 451 7.60 32.40 6.03
CA LYS A 451 7.77 33.37 4.93
C LYS A 451 6.46 33.66 4.19
N GLY A 452 5.33 33.11 4.63
CA GLY A 452 4.01 33.29 4.02
C GLY A 452 3.85 32.63 2.65
N TYR A 453 2.62 32.64 2.16
CA TYR A 453 2.23 32.11 0.84
C TYR A 453 2.11 33.25 -0.17
N HIS A 454 2.59 33.00 -1.39
CA HIS A 454 2.47 33.92 -2.52
C HIS A 454 1.08 33.83 -3.16
N ALA A 455 0.48 32.63 -3.17
CA ALA A 455 -0.84 32.38 -3.72
C ALA A 455 -1.59 31.33 -2.89
N ILE A 456 -2.92 31.49 -2.85
CA ILE A 456 -3.87 30.54 -2.29
C ILE A 456 -4.72 30.04 -3.47
N LEU A 457 -4.56 28.78 -3.86
CA LEU A 457 -5.30 28.20 -4.97
C LEU A 457 -6.54 27.50 -4.44
N PHE A 458 -7.71 27.95 -4.90
CA PHE A 458 -9.01 27.38 -4.59
C PHE A 458 -9.38 26.36 -5.66
N VAL A 459 -9.28 25.08 -5.30
CA VAL A 459 -9.48 24.00 -6.27
C VAL A 459 -10.94 23.57 -6.27
N LEU A 460 -11.59 23.70 -7.43
CA LEU A 460 -12.99 23.37 -7.68
C LEU A 460 -13.11 22.39 -8.84
N SER A 461 -13.90 21.32 -8.71
CA SER A 461 -14.22 20.47 -9.87
C SER A 461 -15.27 21.16 -10.76
N ILE A 462 -15.06 21.17 -12.08
CA ILE A 462 -16.05 21.71 -13.02
C ILE A 462 -17.27 20.80 -13.20
N ASP A 463 -17.12 19.50 -12.89
CA ASP A 463 -18.18 18.49 -13.00
C ASP A 463 -19.23 18.58 -11.90
N VAL A 464 -18.87 19.25 -10.80
CA VAL A 464 -19.75 19.38 -9.65
C VAL A 464 -20.32 20.79 -9.63
N ARG A 465 -21.65 20.89 -9.71
CA ARG A 465 -22.34 22.16 -9.45
C ARG A 465 -21.92 22.67 -8.07
N ILE A 466 -21.44 23.91 -8.02
CA ILE A 466 -21.03 24.57 -6.76
C ILE A 466 -22.16 24.44 -5.74
N ARG A 467 -21.89 23.69 -4.67
CA ARG A 467 -22.87 23.39 -3.63
C ARG A 467 -22.78 24.46 -2.53
N ASN A 468 -23.77 24.47 -1.65
CA ASN A 468 -23.74 25.33 -0.46
C ASN A 468 -22.46 25.14 0.37
N GLY A 469 -21.91 23.93 0.40
CA GLY A 469 -20.64 23.62 1.07
C GLY A 469 -19.45 24.43 0.55
N ASP A 470 -19.30 24.57 -0.77
CA ASP A 470 -18.22 25.34 -1.42
C ASP A 470 -18.31 26.84 -1.09
N LEU A 471 -19.53 27.38 -1.13
CA LEU A 471 -19.77 28.78 -0.77
C LEU A 471 -19.54 29.05 0.72
N MET A 472 -19.88 28.10 1.58
CA MET A 472 -19.62 28.19 3.01
C MET A 472 -18.12 28.05 3.33
N ALA A 473 -17.39 27.20 2.61
CA ALA A 473 -15.94 27.08 2.69
C ALA A 473 -15.24 28.42 2.44
N ILE A 474 -15.61 29.09 1.34
CA ILE A 474 -15.11 30.41 0.97
C ILE A 474 -15.46 31.44 2.05
N LYS A 475 -16.70 31.47 2.54
CA LYS A 475 -17.13 32.38 3.63
C LYS A 475 -16.35 32.14 4.92
N MET A 476 -16.10 30.89 5.27
CA MET A 476 -15.32 30.52 6.45
C MET A 476 -13.87 30.96 6.31
N LEU A 477 -13.25 30.73 5.15
CA LEU A 477 -11.88 31.14 4.87
C LEU A 477 -11.73 32.66 5.00
N LYS A 478 -12.67 33.44 4.45
CA LYS A 478 -12.71 34.90 4.66
C LYS A 478 -12.82 35.28 6.13
N LYS A 479 -13.71 34.62 6.88
CA LYS A 479 -13.93 34.89 8.31
C LYS A 479 -12.71 34.55 9.17
N LYS A 480 -11.98 33.47 8.87
CA LYS A 480 -10.87 32.95 9.67
C LYS A 480 -9.50 33.50 9.28
N PHE A 481 -9.29 33.69 7.99
CA PHE A 481 -7.99 34.08 7.41
C PHE A 481 -7.99 35.51 6.86
N GLY A 482 -9.12 36.22 6.91
CA GLY A 482 -9.24 37.64 6.56
C GLY A 482 -10.05 37.88 5.29
N TYR A 483 -10.87 38.93 5.30
CA TYR A 483 -11.81 39.23 4.22
C TYR A 483 -11.12 39.64 2.90
N GLU A 484 -9.95 40.27 2.98
CA GLU A 484 -9.17 40.68 1.80
C GLU A 484 -8.24 39.59 1.28
N THR A 485 -8.14 38.44 1.98
CA THR A 485 -7.19 37.38 1.66
C THR A 485 -7.42 36.78 0.28
N LEU A 486 -8.68 36.50 -0.07
CA LEU A 486 -9.02 35.98 -1.41
C LEU A 486 -8.77 37.02 -2.50
N LYS A 487 -9.15 38.26 -2.22
CA LYS A 487 -9.01 39.36 -3.16
C LYS A 487 -7.56 39.70 -3.50
N ASN A 488 -6.68 39.58 -2.52
CA ASN A 488 -5.27 39.91 -2.68
C ASN A 488 -4.42 38.68 -3.04
N TYR A 489 -4.78 37.46 -2.62
CA TYR A 489 -3.92 36.29 -2.77
C TYR A 489 -4.60 35.05 -3.39
N GLY A 490 -5.90 35.11 -3.67
CA GLY A 490 -6.68 33.96 -4.16
C GLY A 490 -6.71 33.84 -5.69
N ILE A 491 -6.60 32.61 -6.19
CA ILE A 491 -6.84 32.21 -7.59
C ILE A 491 -7.76 30.98 -7.57
N ILE A 492 -8.75 30.90 -8.46
CA ILE A 492 -9.61 29.72 -8.58
C ILE A 492 -9.05 28.77 -9.64
N ILE A 493 -8.84 27.51 -9.30
CA ILE A 493 -8.43 26.45 -10.24
C ILE A 493 -9.62 25.53 -10.46
N PHE A 494 -10.14 25.48 -11.69
CA PHE A 494 -11.13 24.50 -12.08
C PHE A 494 -10.42 23.24 -12.56
N THR A 495 -10.79 22.07 -12.03
CA THR A 495 -10.26 20.76 -12.43
C THR A 495 -11.27 19.99 -13.29
N HIS A 496 -10.85 18.86 -13.86
CA HIS A 496 -11.65 18.01 -14.76
C HIS A 496 -11.92 18.69 -16.12
N GLY A 497 -10.89 19.33 -16.69
CA GLY A 497 -10.97 19.92 -18.03
C GLY A 497 -11.35 18.92 -19.13
N ASP A 498 -10.93 17.67 -19.01
CA ASP A 498 -11.33 16.56 -19.88
C ASP A 498 -12.86 16.40 -19.95
N SER A 499 -13.53 16.49 -18.81
CA SER A 499 -14.98 16.37 -18.75
C SER A 499 -15.69 17.57 -19.37
N PHE A 500 -15.16 18.78 -19.18
CA PHE A 500 -15.65 19.97 -19.87
C PHE A 500 -15.58 19.81 -21.39
N GLU A 501 -14.43 19.43 -21.93
CA GLU A 501 -14.24 19.23 -23.38
C GLU A 501 -15.13 18.11 -23.94
N ARG A 502 -15.23 16.99 -23.21
CA ARG A 502 -16.14 15.88 -23.58
C ARG A 502 -17.59 16.33 -23.61
N ASN A 503 -18.05 17.10 -22.62
CA ASN A 503 -19.42 17.60 -22.58
C ASN A 503 -19.70 18.56 -23.73
N MET A 504 -18.78 19.49 -24.04
CA MET A 504 -18.93 20.40 -25.19
C MET A 504 -19.02 19.62 -26.52
N THR A 505 -18.18 18.60 -26.69
CA THR A 505 -18.19 17.73 -27.87
C THR A 505 -19.48 16.89 -27.96
N LYS A 506 -19.89 16.26 -26.85
CA LYS A 506 -21.07 15.39 -26.77
C LYS A 506 -22.37 16.13 -27.08
N TYR A 507 -22.50 17.37 -26.60
CA TYR A 507 -23.69 18.19 -26.80
C TYR A 507 -23.60 19.15 -28.00
N LYS A 508 -22.55 19.06 -28.82
CA LYS A 508 -22.27 19.94 -29.97
C LYS A 508 -22.38 21.43 -29.61
N ARG A 509 -21.83 21.81 -28.45
CA ARG A 509 -21.80 23.19 -27.99
C ARG A 509 -20.41 23.76 -28.27
N GLU A 510 -20.37 24.87 -29.00
CA GLU A 510 -19.19 25.71 -29.11
C GLU A 510 -19.29 26.80 -28.05
N THR A 511 -18.90 26.48 -26.82
CA THR A 511 -18.86 27.46 -25.73
C THR A 511 -17.51 27.36 -25.06
N SER A 512 -16.78 28.48 -25.03
CA SER A 512 -15.50 28.55 -24.34
C SER A 512 -15.65 28.32 -22.84
N PHE A 513 -14.57 27.91 -22.17
CA PHE A 513 -14.56 27.76 -20.72
C PHE A 513 -14.95 29.07 -20.01
N GLU A 514 -14.45 30.19 -20.52
CA GLU A 514 -14.78 31.53 -20.02
C GLU A 514 -16.27 31.83 -20.16
N GLU A 515 -16.87 31.58 -21.32
CA GLU A 515 -18.33 31.79 -21.50
C GLU A 515 -19.15 30.89 -20.59
N TYR A 516 -18.75 29.63 -20.43
CA TYR A 516 -19.42 28.67 -19.55
C TYR A 516 -19.41 29.14 -18.10
N ILE A 517 -18.22 29.45 -17.56
CA ILE A 517 -18.06 29.89 -16.17
C ILE A 517 -18.73 31.24 -15.93
N ASN A 518 -18.69 32.16 -16.90
CA ASN A 518 -19.33 33.46 -16.79
C ASN A 518 -20.86 33.41 -16.92
N SER A 519 -21.43 32.31 -17.41
CA SER A 519 -22.89 32.13 -17.46
C SER A 519 -23.52 31.89 -16.08
N ASP A 520 -22.75 31.36 -15.12
CA ASP A 520 -23.23 31.12 -13.74
C ASP A 520 -23.11 32.40 -12.89
N LYS A 521 -24.23 33.13 -12.78
CA LYS A 521 -24.32 34.36 -11.96
C LYS A 521 -23.94 34.15 -10.50
N SER A 522 -24.26 32.99 -9.92
CA SER A 522 -23.97 32.70 -8.51
C SER A 522 -22.47 32.53 -8.30
N LEU A 523 -21.81 31.79 -9.20
CA LEU A 523 -20.36 31.62 -9.21
C LEU A 523 -19.64 32.96 -9.43
N GLN A 524 -20.11 33.76 -10.38
CA GLN A 524 -19.57 35.10 -10.61
C GLN A 524 -19.63 35.98 -9.37
N GLU A 525 -20.79 36.08 -8.74
CA GLU A 525 -21.01 37.00 -7.61
C GLU A 525 -20.34 36.54 -6.32
N ASN A 526 -20.37 35.25 -6.02
CA ASN A 526 -19.94 34.74 -4.72
C ASN A 526 -18.49 34.23 -4.69
N VAL A 527 -17.87 33.97 -5.85
CA VAL A 527 -16.55 33.31 -5.92
C VAL A 527 -15.58 34.05 -6.84
N LEU A 528 -15.93 34.29 -8.11
CA LEU A 528 -14.96 34.84 -9.08
C LEU A 528 -14.60 36.29 -8.78
N LYS A 529 -15.59 37.15 -8.51
CA LYS A 529 -15.35 38.57 -8.17
C LYS A 529 -14.50 38.73 -6.92
N GLU A 530 -14.64 37.82 -5.95
CA GLU A 530 -13.84 37.80 -4.71
C GLU A 530 -12.36 37.54 -4.98
N CYS A 531 -12.02 36.88 -6.08
CA CYS A 531 -10.65 36.66 -6.54
C CYS A 531 -10.26 37.59 -7.71
N LYS A 532 -10.93 38.75 -7.87
CA LYS A 532 -10.76 39.67 -9.01
C LYS A 532 -10.78 38.98 -10.38
N ASN A 533 -11.62 37.96 -10.53
CA ASN A 533 -11.74 37.13 -11.74
C ASN A 533 -10.44 36.42 -12.14
N ARG A 534 -9.57 36.08 -11.19
CA ARG A 534 -8.41 35.21 -11.43
C ARG A 534 -8.85 33.76 -11.34
N TYR A 535 -9.01 33.11 -12.48
CA TYR A 535 -9.32 31.69 -12.58
C TYR A 535 -8.67 31.06 -13.80
N THR A 536 -8.50 29.74 -13.78
CA THR A 536 -8.07 28.95 -14.93
C THR A 536 -8.63 27.53 -14.84
N LEU A 537 -8.53 26.78 -15.94
CA LEU A 537 -8.91 25.38 -16.04
C LEU A 537 -7.65 24.51 -16.14
N ILE A 538 -7.66 23.36 -15.48
CA ILE A 538 -6.65 22.31 -15.63
C ILE A 538 -7.30 20.95 -15.85
N ASP A 539 -6.75 20.19 -16.78
CA ASP A 539 -7.00 18.77 -16.94
C ASP A 539 -5.84 17.98 -16.32
N ASN A 540 -6.05 17.48 -15.10
CA ASN A 540 -5.04 16.69 -14.39
C ASN A 540 -4.85 15.28 -14.98
N LEU A 541 -5.67 14.90 -15.98
CA LEU A 541 -5.54 13.64 -16.71
C LEU A 541 -4.95 13.84 -18.12
N GLU A 542 -4.58 15.07 -18.48
CA GLU A 542 -4.05 15.41 -19.79
C GLU A 542 -2.81 14.55 -20.12
N GLN A 543 -2.91 13.88 -21.26
CA GLN A 543 -1.91 12.91 -21.72
C GLN A 543 -0.90 13.57 -22.68
N ASP A 544 -1.25 14.70 -23.29
CA ASP A 544 -0.33 15.49 -24.10
C ASP A 544 0.58 16.35 -23.19
N PRO A 545 1.90 16.08 -23.15
CA PRO A 545 2.81 16.81 -22.26
C PRO A 545 2.90 18.31 -22.58
N GLY A 546 2.69 18.71 -23.84
CA GLY A 546 2.69 20.10 -24.26
C GLY A 546 1.48 20.86 -23.73
N ARG A 547 0.29 20.27 -23.84
CA ARG A 547 -0.95 20.87 -23.32
C ARG A 547 -0.96 20.98 -21.80
N LEU A 548 -0.56 19.93 -21.07
CA LEU A 548 -0.48 19.99 -19.61
C LEU A 548 0.53 21.07 -19.19
N ARG A 549 1.68 21.13 -19.86
CA ARG A 549 2.67 22.18 -19.68
C ARG A 549 2.07 23.57 -19.85
N ASP A 550 1.35 23.82 -20.94
CA ASP A 550 0.76 25.14 -21.22
C ASP A 550 -0.26 25.54 -20.14
N GLN A 551 -1.06 24.59 -19.65
CA GLN A 551 -2.00 24.82 -18.54
C GLN A 551 -1.27 25.17 -17.24
N VAL A 552 -0.20 24.44 -16.91
CA VAL A 552 0.62 24.70 -15.72
C VAL A 552 1.34 26.04 -15.82
N ILE A 553 1.90 26.37 -16.99
CA ILE A 553 2.50 27.68 -17.26
C ILE A 553 1.47 28.80 -17.03
N GLY A 554 0.24 28.64 -17.52
CA GLY A 554 -0.84 29.59 -17.28
C GLY A 554 -1.18 29.80 -15.80
N ILE A 555 -1.14 28.74 -14.98
CA ILE A 555 -1.30 28.86 -13.51
C ILE A 555 -0.16 29.70 -12.92
N ILE A 556 1.08 29.45 -13.33
CA ILE A 556 2.27 30.12 -12.79
C ILE A 556 2.31 31.59 -13.19
N GLU A 557 1.95 31.93 -14.43
CA GLU A 557 1.83 33.31 -14.90
C GLU A 557 0.74 34.09 -14.16
N LEU A 558 -0.37 33.43 -13.78
CA LEU A 558 -1.38 34.04 -12.91
C LEU A 558 -0.82 34.34 -11.51
N ILE A 559 -0.02 33.42 -10.96
CA ILE A 559 0.65 33.61 -9.67
C ILE A 559 1.69 34.74 -9.75
N ASP A 560 2.44 34.84 -10.84
CA ASP A 560 3.43 35.89 -11.01
C ASP A 560 2.80 37.29 -11.10
N ARG A 561 1.72 37.45 -11.86
CA ARG A 561 0.93 38.69 -11.88
C ARG A 561 0.38 39.04 -10.49
N LEU A 562 -0.15 38.06 -9.77
CA LEU A 562 -0.63 38.24 -8.40
C LEU A 562 0.51 38.72 -7.47
N VAL A 563 1.69 38.15 -7.63
CA VAL A 563 2.89 38.51 -6.88
C VAL A 563 3.32 39.94 -7.17
N GLU A 564 3.30 40.37 -8.43
CA GLU A 564 3.64 41.73 -8.86
C GLU A 564 2.62 42.75 -8.32
N ASP A 565 1.33 42.45 -8.42
CA ASP A 565 0.24 43.26 -7.85
C ASP A 565 0.42 43.51 -6.35
N ASN A 566 0.93 42.50 -5.63
CA ASN A 566 1.23 42.59 -4.20
C ASN A 566 2.65 43.10 -3.88
N LYS A 567 3.40 43.59 -4.87
CA LYS A 567 4.79 44.07 -4.72
C LYS A 567 5.70 43.06 -4.03
N GLY A 568 5.43 41.79 -4.29
CA GLY A 568 6.15 40.68 -3.72
C GLY A 568 5.79 40.29 -2.29
N VAL A 569 4.87 41.02 -1.62
CA VAL A 569 4.38 40.70 -0.28
C VAL A 569 3.61 39.38 -0.29
N THR A 570 3.78 38.59 0.77
CA THR A 570 3.11 37.29 0.94
C THR A 570 2.03 37.33 1.99
N TYR A 571 1.02 36.49 1.84
CA TYR A 571 0.04 36.25 2.89
C TYR A 571 0.67 35.51 4.08
N LYS A 572 0.56 36.08 5.27
CA LYS A 572 0.95 35.45 6.55
C LYS A 572 -0.24 35.44 7.47
N TRP A 573 -0.62 34.26 7.95
CA TRP A 573 -1.65 34.16 8.98
C TRP A 573 -1.02 34.35 10.36
N THR A 574 -1.52 35.33 11.12
CA THR A 574 -0.98 35.74 12.43
C THR A 574 -1.88 35.38 13.61
N GLY A 575 -3.01 34.70 13.37
CA GLY A 575 -4.07 34.44 14.35
C GLY A 575 -4.03 33.08 15.05
#